data_AF-A0A6V7WL99-F1
#
_entry.id   AF-A0A6V7WL99-F1
#
_cell.length_a   1.000
_cell.length_b   1.000
_cell.length_c   1.000
_cell.angle_alpha   90.00
_cell.angle_beta   90.00
_cell.angle_gamma   90.00
#
_symmetry.space_group_name_H-M   'P 1'
#
loop_
_entity.id
_entity.type
_entity.pdbx_description
1 polymer ?
#
loop_
_entity_poly.entity_id
_entity_poly.type
_entity_poly.pdbx_seq_one_letter_code
_entity_poly.pdbx_strand_id
1 'polypeptide(L)'
;MNLRPRAVNFDDVWSKLKETAEAIISLKPIERLTWDHNFSDIYFVCVSVPETQSRQLYNAVRDCLEIHTKELRRSLEDQTGDYLLSAYNREWSKYKQGAGYLHNLYCYLNKQLAKEKMDAESQHTFIADDSEGPFPHLGVGDLAFAIWKRELIIPLASKLVKHIIGLIQQIRKLEGTYSAINLADIRGAILSFVEVKFFRENCYFFIKGTRTNIFSIFKVNELFLNESFLGQQKSPFTLAGGNSVTEFYEEMFEKHFLEATENFYKSLTSEAFACLDCCPYMEAVIKTLDEERILAQRFLHHSTLPKIENLCYEVLVNEQLEKISLMCKDVVQGELLKDLKNMYILFKPLNNALPILLKEFENYIKNWEWNLMFHLLLILHNLLEILQICTQNSLKWLLKYFLAMENLQFPWIEQFNQLLIIEKIQNSLQKFLKN
;
A
#
# COMPACT_ATOMS: atom_id res chain seq x y z
N MET A 1 19.26 43.69 19.74
CA MET A 1 17.93 44.01 20.33
C MET A 1 17.95 43.64 21.81
N ASN A 2 17.30 44.44 22.66
CA ASN A 2 17.20 44.19 24.10
C ASN A 2 16.09 43.15 24.35
N LEU A 3 16.41 41.98 24.92
CA LEU A 3 15.49 40.84 25.09
C LEU A 3 14.52 40.99 26.28
N ARG A 4 14.31 42.21 26.78
CA ARG A 4 13.46 42.42 27.95
C ARG A 4 11.98 42.39 27.55
N PRO A 5 11.11 41.79 28.39
CA PRO A 5 9.67 41.87 28.24
C PRO A 5 9.22 43.34 28.08
N ARG A 6 8.29 43.59 27.17
CA ARG A 6 7.77 44.94 26.86
C ARG A 6 6.28 44.89 26.62
N ALA A 7 5.59 46.02 26.80
CA ALA A 7 4.22 46.17 26.35
C ALA A 7 4.20 46.14 24.81
N VAL A 8 3.32 45.33 24.25
CA VAL A 8 3.16 45.16 22.80
C VAL A 8 1.71 45.47 22.43
N ASN A 9 1.52 46.30 21.41
CA ASN A 9 0.22 46.48 20.79
C ASN A 9 -0.03 45.27 19.86
N PHE A 10 -0.99 44.41 20.24
CA PHE A 10 -1.28 43.19 19.52
C PHE A 10 -1.73 43.46 18.08
N ASP A 11 -2.62 44.43 17.87
CA ASP A 11 -3.23 44.66 16.56
C ASP A 11 -2.21 45.12 15.51
N ASP A 12 -1.28 45.98 15.92
CA ASP A 12 -0.20 46.48 15.06
C ASP A 12 0.77 45.36 14.63
N VAL A 13 1.09 44.45 15.55
CA VAL A 13 1.98 43.32 15.27
C VAL A 13 1.24 42.25 14.48
N TRP A 14 -0.01 41.96 14.83
CA TRP A 14 -0.83 40.95 14.17
C TRP A 14 -1.15 41.32 12.73
N SER A 15 -1.38 42.60 12.40
CA SER A 15 -1.61 43.02 11.00
C SER A 15 -0.46 42.59 10.08
N LYS A 16 0.78 42.81 10.49
CA LYS A 16 1.99 42.41 9.76
C LYS A 16 2.19 40.90 9.76
N LEU A 17 2.02 40.26 10.92
CA LEU A 17 2.15 38.81 11.03
C LEU A 17 1.09 38.08 10.18
N LYS A 18 -0.13 38.59 10.11
CA LYS A 18 -1.23 38.05 9.32
C LYS A 18 -0.89 38.07 7.82
N GLU A 19 -0.39 39.18 7.30
CA GLU A 19 0.07 39.26 5.89
C GLU A 19 1.13 38.20 5.59
N THR A 20 2.08 38.01 6.51
CA THR A 20 3.13 37.01 6.34
C THR A 20 2.59 35.58 6.46
N ALA A 21 1.64 35.33 7.37
CA ALA A 21 1.00 34.02 7.52
C ALA A 21 0.20 33.63 6.26
N GLU A 22 -0.58 34.56 5.71
CA GLU A 22 -1.33 34.38 4.46
C GLU A 22 -0.38 34.15 3.27
N ALA A 23 0.74 34.86 3.23
CA ALA A 23 1.79 34.65 2.23
C ALA A 23 2.42 33.25 2.34
N ILE A 24 2.72 32.78 3.56
CA ILE A 24 3.28 31.44 3.80
C ILE A 24 2.32 30.35 3.35
N ILE A 25 1.05 30.43 3.73
CA ILE A 25 0.04 29.41 3.39
C ILE A 25 -0.15 29.33 1.87
N SER A 26 -0.08 30.48 1.19
CA SER A 26 -0.17 30.58 -0.27
C SER A 26 1.15 30.31 -1.00
N LEU A 27 2.25 30.00 -0.28
CA LEU A 27 3.62 29.88 -0.79
C LEU A 27 4.08 31.08 -1.65
N LYS A 28 3.69 32.30 -1.25
CA LYS A 28 4.21 33.54 -1.84
C LYS A 28 5.61 33.86 -1.28
N PRO A 29 6.50 34.47 -2.08
CA PRO A 29 7.84 34.82 -1.62
C PRO A 29 7.77 35.87 -0.51
N ILE A 30 8.59 35.69 0.52
CA ILE A 30 8.70 36.60 1.66
C ILE A 30 10.15 37.07 1.75
N GLU A 31 10.33 38.36 1.98
CA GLU A 31 11.65 38.93 2.19
C GLU A 31 12.28 38.37 3.48
N ARG A 32 13.56 37.99 3.40
CA ARG A 32 14.29 37.37 4.52
C ARG A 32 14.31 38.25 5.77
N LEU A 33 14.43 39.56 5.62
CA LEU A 33 14.41 40.50 6.74
C LEU A 33 13.07 40.48 7.47
N THR A 34 11.96 40.46 6.73
CA THR A 34 10.60 40.34 7.28
C THR A 34 10.43 39.00 8.01
N TRP A 35 10.93 37.91 7.42
CA TRP A 35 10.92 36.59 8.06
C TRP A 35 11.68 36.57 9.40
N ASP A 36 12.88 37.13 9.45
CA ASP A 36 13.70 37.18 10.66
C ASP A 36 13.07 38.09 11.74
N HIS A 37 12.46 39.21 11.34
CA HIS A 37 11.72 40.08 12.25
C HIS A 37 10.48 39.42 12.84
N ASN A 38 9.75 38.61 12.06
CA ASN A 38 8.56 37.92 12.53
C ASN A 38 8.84 37.01 13.75
N PHE A 39 10.01 36.34 13.82
CA PHE A 39 10.39 35.57 15.01
C PHE A 39 10.52 36.44 16.26
N SER A 40 11.10 37.63 16.09
CA SER A 40 11.25 38.59 17.19
C SER A 40 9.89 39.09 17.64
N ASP A 41 9.02 39.43 16.70
CA ASP A 41 7.66 39.89 16.98
C ASP A 41 6.83 38.83 17.70
N ILE A 42 6.86 37.58 17.24
CA ILE A 42 6.19 36.45 17.90
C ILE A 42 6.74 36.24 19.31
N TYR A 43 8.07 36.32 19.49
CA TYR A 43 8.68 36.23 20.83
C TYR A 43 8.17 37.33 21.76
N PHE A 44 8.16 38.58 21.31
CA PHE A 44 7.70 39.70 22.15
C PHE A 44 6.20 39.63 22.47
N VAL A 45 5.36 39.11 21.57
CA VAL A 45 3.94 38.85 21.86
C VAL A 45 3.77 37.75 22.90
N CYS A 46 4.59 36.69 22.84
CA CYS A 46 4.51 35.59 23.82
C CYS A 46 5.06 35.98 25.21
N VAL A 47 5.92 37.01 25.27
CA VAL A 47 6.57 37.50 26.49
C VAL A 47 6.08 38.93 26.84
N SER A 48 4.89 39.32 26.37
CA SER A 48 4.31 40.64 26.64
C SER A 48 3.99 40.83 28.13
N VAL A 49 4.00 42.08 28.58
CA VAL A 49 3.65 42.52 29.95
C VAL A 49 2.53 43.55 29.83
N PRO A 50 1.49 43.58 30.71
CA PRO A 50 1.33 42.87 31.99
C PRO A 50 0.93 41.39 31.91
N GLU A 51 0.19 40.98 30.87
CA GLU A 51 -0.19 39.59 30.62
C GLU A 51 0.37 39.12 29.28
N THR A 52 0.61 37.81 29.17
CA THR A 52 1.09 37.20 27.93
C THR A 52 -0.05 37.10 26.91
N GLN A 53 0.21 37.52 25.67
CA GLN A 53 -0.78 37.49 24.59
C GLN A 53 -0.69 36.22 23.73
N SER A 54 -0.06 35.15 24.23
CA SER A 54 0.19 33.90 23.49
C SER A 54 -1.11 33.21 23.04
N ARG A 55 -2.13 33.15 23.90
CA ARG A 55 -3.45 32.57 23.57
C ARG A 55 -4.20 33.39 22.53
N GLN A 56 -4.13 34.72 22.63
CA GLN A 56 -4.71 35.61 21.64
C GLN A 56 -4.04 35.43 20.27
N LEU A 57 -2.71 35.31 20.24
CA LEU A 57 -1.95 34.99 19.03
C LEU A 57 -2.36 33.64 18.44
N TYR A 58 -2.49 32.60 19.27
CA TYR A 58 -2.91 31.28 18.82
C TYR A 58 -4.30 31.29 18.18
N ASN A 59 -5.27 31.93 18.84
CA ASN A 59 -6.63 32.06 18.31
C ASN A 59 -6.65 32.88 17.00
N ALA A 60 -5.87 33.96 16.90
CA ALA A 60 -5.79 34.76 15.68
C ALA A 60 -5.20 33.96 14.50
N VAL A 61 -4.17 33.14 14.74
CA VAL A 61 -3.60 32.22 13.73
C VAL A 61 -4.61 31.15 13.32
N ARG A 62 -5.33 30.56 14.29
CA ARG A 62 -6.42 29.62 14.01
C ARG A 62 -7.47 30.25 13.10
N ASP A 63 -7.95 31.43 13.45
CA ASP A 63 -9.02 32.09 12.72
C ASP A 63 -8.57 32.46 11.30
N CYS A 64 -7.30 32.88 11.12
CA CYS A 64 -6.69 33.10 9.81
C CYS A 64 -6.68 31.83 8.94
N LEU A 65 -6.23 30.69 9.51
CA LEU A 65 -6.23 29.40 8.83
C LEU A 65 -7.65 28.92 8.47
N GLU A 66 -8.60 29.12 9.38
CA GLU A 66 -10.00 28.76 9.15
C GLU A 66 -10.65 29.60 8.04
N ILE A 67 -10.40 30.91 8.01
CA ILE A 67 -10.92 31.79 6.96
C ILE A 67 -10.37 31.34 5.61
N HIS A 68 -9.04 31.15 5.52
CA HIS A 68 -8.40 30.73 4.27
C HIS A 68 -8.91 29.37 3.77
N THR A 69 -9.01 28.37 4.64
CA THR A 69 -9.50 27.03 4.26
C THR A 69 -10.98 27.03 3.89
N LYS A 70 -11.82 27.86 4.53
CA LYS A 70 -13.24 28.03 4.15
C LYS A 70 -13.37 28.72 2.78
N GLU A 71 -12.53 29.68 2.46
CA GLU A 71 -12.49 30.31 1.13
C GLU A 71 -12.05 29.32 0.04
N LEU A 72 -11.00 28.54 0.31
CA LEU A 72 -10.57 27.46 -0.58
C LEU A 72 -11.68 26.44 -0.80
N ARG A 73 -12.40 26.06 0.27
CA ARG A 73 -13.52 25.12 0.15
C ARG A 73 -14.60 25.65 -0.77
N ARG A 74 -15.02 26.90 -0.62
CA ARG A 74 -16.01 27.53 -1.51
C ARG A 74 -15.58 27.46 -2.98
N SER A 75 -14.30 27.71 -3.25
CA SER A 75 -13.76 27.62 -4.61
C SER A 75 -13.69 26.18 -5.16
N LEU A 76 -13.53 25.19 -4.29
CA LEU A 76 -13.41 23.77 -4.68
C LEU A 76 -14.78 23.07 -4.75
N GLU A 77 -15.76 23.50 -3.96
CA GLU A 77 -17.10 22.89 -3.92
C GLU A 77 -17.81 22.93 -5.28
N ASP A 78 -17.56 23.98 -6.06
CA ASP A 78 -18.10 24.19 -7.42
C ASP A 78 -17.43 23.29 -8.47
N GLN A 79 -16.26 22.74 -8.18
CA GLN A 79 -15.52 21.89 -9.12
C GLN A 79 -15.92 20.43 -9.00
N THR A 80 -15.79 19.70 -10.11
CA THR A 80 -16.10 18.25 -10.18
C THR A 80 -15.08 17.51 -11.04
N GLY A 81 -14.94 16.21 -10.79
CA GLY A 81 -14.10 15.32 -11.60
C GLY A 81 -12.60 15.64 -11.51
N ASP A 82 -11.90 15.55 -12.64
CA ASP A 82 -10.44 15.72 -12.70
C ASP A 82 -9.99 17.12 -12.27
N TYR A 83 -10.76 18.15 -12.62
CA TYR A 83 -10.47 19.52 -12.20
C TYR A 83 -10.48 19.67 -10.67
N LEU A 84 -11.47 19.08 -10.00
CA LEU A 84 -11.53 19.07 -8.54
C LEU A 84 -10.32 18.33 -7.95
N LEU A 85 -9.99 17.16 -8.48
CA LEU A 85 -8.89 16.34 -7.97
C LEU A 85 -7.53 17.07 -8.11
N SER A 86 -7.26 17.63 -9.28
CA SER A 86 -6.03 18.39 -9.54
C SER A 86 -5.95 19.68 -8.72
N ALA A 87 -7.06 20.41 -8.59
CA ALA A 87 -7.09 21.62 -7.78
C ALA A 87 -6.89 21.29 -6.30
N TYR A 88 -7.59 20.27 -5.77
CA TYR A 88 -7.42 19.80 -4.40
C TYR A 88 -5.97 19.40 -4.12
N ASN A 89 -5.36 18.55 -4.95
CA ASN A 89 -3.99 18.08 -4.74
C ASN A 89 -2.97 19.22 -4.79
N ARG A 90 -3.17 20.18 -5.70
CA ARG A 90 -2.34 21.39 -5.79
C ARG A 90 -2.42 22.23 -4.51
N GLU A 91 -3.64 22.52 -4.05
CA GLU A 91 -3.81 23.32 -2.83
C GLU A 91 -3.36 22.57 -1.58
N TRP A 92 -3.58 21.25 -1.49
CA TRP A 92 -3.04 20.40 -0.43
C TRP A 92 -1.52 20.47 -0.37
N SER A 93 -0.84 20.32 -1.52
CA SER A 93 0.61 20.36 -1.59
C SER A 93 1.20 21.70 -1.15
N LYS A 94 0.53 22.82 -1.48
CA LYS A 94 0.92 24.16 -1.03
C LYS A 94 0.69 24.32 0.47
N TYR A 95 -0.51 23.97 0.93
CA TYR A 95 -0.92 24.12 2.32
C TYR A 95 -0.08 23.26 3.26
N LYS A 96 0.23 22.02 2.88
CA LYS A 96 1.12 21.10 3.61
C LYS A 96 2.52 21.72 3.83
N GLN A 97 3.10 22.31 2.79
CA GLN A 97 4.39 23.01 2.90
C GLN A 97 4.29 24.28 3.74
N GLY A 98 3.26 25.11 3.49
CA GLY A 98 2.99 26.32 4.26
C GLY A 98 2.81 26.04 5.75
N ALA A 99 2.09 24.99 6.12
CA ALA A 99 1.93 24.55 7.50
C ALA A 99 3.26 24.17 8.17
N GLY A 100 4.19 23.57 7.42
CA GLY A 100 5.56 23.32 7.89
C GLY A 100 6.33 24.60 8.19
N TYR A 101 6.24 25.60 7.31
CA TYR A 101 6.86 26.90 7.54
C TYR A 101 6.22 27.66 8.70
N LEU A 102 4.88 27.64 8.82
CA LEU A 102 4.17 28.23 9.96
C LEU A 102 4.58 27.57 11.27
N HIS A 103 4.69 26.24 11.32
CA HIS A 103 5.14 25.55 12.52
C HIS A 103 6.53 26.03 12.98
N ASN A 104 7.44 26.24 12.03
CA ASN A 104 8.77 26.76 12.33
C ASN A 104 8.72 28.21 12.79
N LEU A 105 7.95 29.06 12.10
CA LEU A 105 7.80 30.47 12.44
C LEU A 105 7.26 30.65 13.88
N TYR A 106 6.23 29.87 14.23
CA TYR A 106 5.59 29.88 15.54
C TYR A 106 6.26 28.92 16.54
N CYS A 107 7.53 28.52 16.34
CA CYS A 107 8.21 27.53 17.19
C CYS A 107 8.24 27.92 18.68
N TYR A 108 8.34 29.22 19.00
CA TYR A 108 8.32 29.70 20.38
C TYR A 108 6.94 29.51 21.02
N LEU A 109 5.88 29.92 20.31
CA LEU A 109 4.49 29.68 20.73
C LEU A 109 4.21 28.19 20.89
N ASN A 110 4.68 27.36 19.96
CA ASN A 110 4.52 25.89 20.02
C ASN A 110 5.17 25.29 21.27
N LYS A 111 6.36 25.77 21.67
CA LYS A 111 7.02 25.33 22.91
C LYS A 111 6.22 25.73 24.15
N GLN A 112 5.64 26.93 24.16
CA GLN A 112 4.82 27.38 25.27
C GLN A 112 3.53 26.55 25.39
N LEU A 113 2.82 26.32 24.29
CA LEU A 113 1.62 25.48 24.25
C LEU A 113 1.90 24.04 24.68
N ALA A 114 3.04 23.47 24.27
CA ALA A 114 3.46 22.15 24.69
C ALA A 114 3.71 22.08 26.21
N LYS A 115 4.31 23.12 26.79
CA LYS A 115 4.52 23.22 28.23
C LYS A 115 3.19 23.32 28.98
N GLU A 116 2.28 24.20 28.53
CA GLU A 116 0.94 24.34 29.11
C GLU A 116 0.16 23.01 29.09
N LYS A 117 0.31 22.23 28.01
CA LYS A 117 -0.26 20.88 27.92
C LYS A 117 0.30 19.92 28.97
N MET A 118 1.62 19.86 29.11
CA MET A 118 2.28 18.97 30.08
C MET A 118 1.90 19.34 31.52
N ASP A 119 1.85 20.64 31.82
CA ASP A 119 1.44 21.16 33.13
C ASP A 119 -0.02 20.75 33.43
N ALA A 120 -0.94 20.86 32.46
CA ALA A 120 -2.33 20.42 32.60
C ALA A 120 -2.49 18.90 32.77
N GLU A 121 -1.75 18.08 32.00
CA GLU A 121 -1.77 16.62 32.10
C GLU A 121 -1.24 16.12 33.45
N SER A 122 -0.23 16.81 34.01
CA SER A 122 0.36 16.47 35.31
C SER A 122 -0.54 16.79 36.51
N GLN A 123 -1.51 17.68 36.35
CA GLN A 123 -2.41 18.13 37.42
C GLN A 123 -3.69 17.28 37.56
N HIS A 124 -3.82 16.15 36.84
CA HIS A 124 -4.98 15.24 36.86
C HIS A 124 -6.36 15.94 36.74
N THR A 125 -6.41 17.14 36.15
CA THR A 125 -7.64 17.92 36.01
C THR A 125 -8.28 17.61 34.65
N PHE A 126 -8.59 16.35 34.40
CA PHE A 126 -9.48 15.95 33.30
C PHE A 126 -10.73 15.32 33.90
N ILE A 127 -11.70 16.17 34.24
CA ILE A 127 -13.08 15.83 33.85
C ILE A 127 -13.10 16.15 32.36
N ALA A 128 -13.39 15.16 31.53
CA ALA A 128 -13.70 15.37 30.12
C ALA A 128 -14.99 16.18 30.04
N ASP A 129 -14.87 17.49 30.23
CA ASP A 129 -15.92 18.45 29.92
C ASP A 129 -15.66 18.93 28.49
N ASP A 130 -16.51 18.50 27.56
CA ASP A 130 -16.47 18.78 26.11
C ASP A 130 -16.67 20.29 25.78
N SER A 131 -16.48 21.17 26.76
CA SER A 131 -16.87 22.59 26.75
C SER A 131 -15.77 23.55 26.26
N GLU A 132 -14.49 23.16 26.25
CA GLU A 132 -13.37 24.00 25.77
C GLU A 132 -12.84 23.60 24.37
N GLY A 133 -13.74 23.23 23.45
CA GLY A 133 -13.43 23.14 22.01
C GLY A 133 -12.36 22.09 21.62
N PRO A 134 -12.17 21.80 20.31
CA PRO A 134 -11.54 20.54 19.92
C PRO A 134 -10.01 20.51 20.01
N PHE A 135 -9.33 21.63 20.29
CA PHE A 135 -7.88 21.77 20.04
C PHE A 135 -7.07 22.64 21.03
N PRO A 136 -7.27 22.60 22.36
CA PRO A 136 -6.66 23.58 23.27
C PRO A 136 -5.11 23.56 23.32
N HIS A 137 -4.44 22.52 22.79
CA HIS A 137 -2.99 22.35 22.93
C HIS A 137 -2.24 21.81 21.70
N LEU A 138 -2.79 21.97 20.49
CA LEU A 138 -2.08 21.58 19.27
C LEU A 138 -1.04 22.64 18.87
N GLY A 139 0.15 22.22 18.44
CA GLY A 139 1.10 23.14 17.82
C GLY A 139 0.52 23.71 16.52
N VAL A 140 0.97 24.88 16.07
CA VAL A 140 0.40 25.59 14.91
C VAL A 140 0.37 24.73 13.63
N GLY A 141 1.40 23.91 13.40
CA GLY A 141 1.41 22.94 12.30
C GLY A 141 0.36 21.83 12.45
N ASP A 142 0.25 21.23 13.64
CA ASP A 142 -0.78 20.22 13.96
C ASP A 142 -2.19 20.81 13.78
N LEU A 143 -2.38 22.04 14.25
CA LEU A 143 -3.63 22.79 14.11
C LEU A 143 -3.99 23.02 12.63
N ALA A 144 -3.02 23.43 11.80
CA ALA A 144 -3.26 23.64 10.37
C ALA A 144 -3.78 22.38 9.68
N PHE A 145 -3.20 21.21 9.99
CA PHE A 145 -3.66 19.92 9.46
C PHE A 145 -5.04 19.53 9.99
N ALA A 146 -5.32 19.76 11.28
CA ALA A 146 -6.63 19.52 11.87
C ALA A 146 -7.73 20.38 11.22
N ILE A 147 -7.44 21.66 10.94
CA ILE A 147 -8.34 22.56 10.21
C ILE A 147 -8.56 22.05 8.78
N TRP A 148 -7.49 21.68 8.06
CA TRP A 148 -7.61 21.13 6.70
C TRP A 148 -8.49 19.86 6.68
N LYS A 149 -8.29 18.95 7.65
CA LYS A 149 -9.13 17.75 7.79
C LYS A 149 -10.61 18.11 7.90
N ARG A 150 -10.94 18.99 8.84
CA ARG A 150 -12.32 19.35 9.21
C ARG A 150 -13.00 20.15 8.11
N GLU A 151 -12.31 21.15 7.57
CA GLU A 151 -12.90 22.09 6.63
C GLU A 151 -12.87 21.59 5.19
N LEU A 152 -11.84 20.85 4.76
CA LEU A 152 -11.66 20.46 3.36
C LEU A 152 -11.80 18.97 3.11
N ILE A 153 -11.07 18.13 3.84
CA ILE A 153 -11.11 16.67 3.57
C ILE A 153 -12.49 16.10 3.84
N ILE A 154 -13.05 16.31 5.03
CA ILE A 154 -14.34 15.70 5.41
C ILE A 154 -15.47 16.14 4.45
N PRO A 155 -15.64 17.43 4.11
CA PRO A 155 -16.72 17.84 3.20
C PRO A 155 -16.53 17.38 1.75
N LEU A 156 -15.29 17.32 1.25
CA LEU A 156 -15.00 16.94 -0.13
C LEU A 156 -14.80 15.43 -0.32
N ALA A 157 -14.66 14.66 0.76
CA ALA A 157 -14.31 13.24 0.72
C ALA A 157 -15.24 12.43 -0.17
N SER A 158 -16.56 12.61 -0.06
CA SER A 158 -17.52 11.83 -0.86
C SER A 158 -17.32 12.02 -2.37
N LYS A 159 -17.08 13.26 -2.81
CA LYS A 159 -16.80 13.60 -4.22
C LYS A 159 -15.43 13.05 -4.66
N LEU A 160 -14.39 13.26 -3.84
CA LEU A 160 -13.02 12.82 -4.13
C LEU A 160 -12.91 11.30 -4.20
N VAL A 161 -13.40 10.59 -3.19
CA VAL A 161 -13.34 9.12 -3.09
C VAL A 161 -14.08 8.50 -4.28
N LYS A 162 -15.30 8.96 -4.58
CA LYS A 162 -16.08 8.47 -5.73
C LYS A 162 -15.33 8.67 -7.06
N HIS A 163 -14.73 9.84 -7.26
CA HIS A 163 -13.99 10.15 -8.48
C HIS A 163 -12.69 9.32 -8.59
N ILE A 164 -11.92 9.22 -7.50
CA ILE A 164 -10.68 8.46 -7.43
C ILE A 164 -10.93 6.97 -7.72
N ILE A 165 -11.95 6.37 -7.10
CA ILE A 165 -12.31 4.97 -7.35
C ILE A 165 -12.72 4.78 -8.82
N GLY A 166 -13.49 5.72 -9.39
CA GLY A 166 -13.86 5.70 -10.81
C GLY A 166 -12.66 5.75 -11.74
N LEU A 167 -11.67 6.62 -11.46
CA LEU A 167 -10.42 6.68 -12.23
C LEU A 167 -9.61 5.39 -12.12
N ILE A 168 -9.52 4.79 -10.92
CA ILE A 168 -8.81 3.51 -10.74
C ILE A 168 -9.51 2.40 -11.53
N GLN A 169 -10.85 2.35 -11.52
CA GLN A 169 -11.60 1.38 -12.33
C GLN A 169 -11.39 1.59 -13.84
N GLN A 170 -11.24 2.83 -14.30
CA GLN A 170 -10.86 3.10 -15.70
C GLN A 170 -9.44 2.62 -16.01
N ILE A 171 -8.48 2.84 -15.10
CA ILE A 171 -7.10 2.35 -15.24
C ILE A 171 -7.08 0.82 -15.37
N ARG A 172 -7.88 0.09 -14.59
CA ARG A 172 -8.00 -1.37 -14.71
C ARG A 172 -8.48 -1.84 -16.09
N LYS A 173 -9.29 -1.03 -16.79
CA LYS A 173 -9.83 -1.36 -18.13
C LYS A 173 -8.91 -0.94 -19.27
N LEU A 174 -8.07 0.08 -19.05
CA LEU A 174 -7.18 0.65 -20.05
C LEU A 174 -5.82 -0.03 -19.93
N GLU A 175 -5.52 -1.01 -20.80
CA GLU A 175 -4.26 -1.76 -20.87
C GLU A 175 -3.02 -0.87 -21.13
N GLY A 176 -2.63 -0.01 -20.18
CA GLY A 176 -1.45 0.87 -20.28
C GLY A 176 -1.69 2.23 -20.96
N THR A 177 -2.88 2.50 -21.51
CA THR A 177 -3.20 3.75 -22.24
C THR A 177 -3.91 4.77 -21.37
N TYR A 178 -3.25 5.23 -20.30
CA TYR A 178 -3.81 6.18 -19.32
C TYR A 178 -3.05 7.51 -19.27
N SER A 179 -2.41 7.93 -20.38
CA SER A 179 -1.65 9.18 -20.47
C SER A 179 -2.46 10.45 -20.21
N ALA A 180 -3.79 10.38 -20.32
CA ALA A 180 -4.70 11.48 -20.01
C ALA A 180 -4.97 11.63 -18.49
N ILE A 181 -4.69 10.61 -17.68
CA ILE A 181 -5.00 10.61 -16.25
C ILE A 181 -3.79 11.10 -15.45
N ASN A 182 -3.98 12.11 -14.60
CA ASN A 182 -2.90 12.59 -13.74
C ASN A 182 -2.74 11.70 -12.49
N LEU A 183 -1.78 10.78 -12.58
CA LEU A 183 -1.51 9.77 -11.55
C LEU A 183 -0.94 10.36 -10.25
N ALA A 184 -0.27 11.51 -10.34
CA ALA A 184 0.23 12.22 -9.17
C ALA A 184 -0.93 12.81 -8.32
N ASP A 185 -1.99 13.25 -8.97
CA ASP A 185 -3.16 13.82 -8.29
C ASP A 185 -3.97 12.75 -7.56
N ILE A 186 -4.11 11.56 -8.17
CA ILE A 186 -4.72 10.40 -7.51
C ILE A 186 -3.93 10.05 -6.24
N ARG A 187 -2.62 9.81 -6.38
CA ARG A 187 -1.78 9.40 -5.26
C ARG A 187 -1.74 10.47 -4.16
N GLY A 188 -1.56 11.74 -4.52
CA GLY A 188 -1.51 12.84 -3.56
C GLY A 188 -2.81 13.00 -2.77
N ALA A 189 -3.96 12.86 -3.44
CA ALA A 189 -5.26 12.90 -2.77
C ALA A 189 -5.47 11.71 -1.82
N ILE A 190 -5.13 10.50 -2.24
CA ILE A 190 -5.21 9.28 -1.40
C ILE A 190 -4.32 9.44 -0.16
N LEU A 191 -3.06 9.84 -0.35
CA LEU A 191 -2.12 9.99 0.76
C LEU A 191 -2.51 11.13 1.71
N SER A 192 -3.24 12.16 1.24
CA SER A 192 -3.74 13.22 2.12
C SER A 192 -4.61 12.71 3.27
N PHE A 193 -5.35 11.60 3.08
CA PHE A 193 -6.15 10.97 4.13
C PHE A 193 -5.29 10.31 5.22
N VAL A 194 -4.04 9.96 4.92
CA VAL A 194 -3.08 9.42 5.90
C VAL A 194 -2.30 10.57 6.55
N GLU A 195 -1.76 11.46 5.71
CA GLU A 195 -0.85 12.52 6.13
C GLU A 195 -1.51 13.57 7.04
N VAL A 196 -2.83 13.73 6.95
CA VAL A 196 -3.56 14.71 7.77
C VAL A 196 -3.44 14.46 9.29
N LYS A 197 -3.05 13.24 9.68
CA LYS A 197 -2.80 12.84 11.07
C LYS A 197 -1.33 13.03 11.50
N PHE A 198 -0.41 13.34 10.58
CA PHE A 198 1.05 13.22 10.78
C PHE A 198 1.88 14.48 10.52
N PHE A 199 1.62 15.54 11.30
CA PHE A 199 2.53 16.66 11.28
C PHE A 199 3.84 16.41 12.08
N ARG A 200 3.77 15.74 13.25
CA ARG A 200 4.93 15.60 14.18
C ARG A 200 6.02 14.62 13.73
N GLU A 201 5.69 13.54 13.02
CA GLU A 201 6.69 12.52 12.63
C GLU A 201 7.50 12.91 11.37
N ASN A 202 6.86 13.65 10.44
CA ASN A 202 7.49 14.07 9.20
C ASN A 202 8.55 15.19 9.39
N CYS A 203 8.43 16.03 10.43
CA CYS A 203 9.41 17.08 10.69
C CYS A 203 10.71 16.54 11.34
N TYR A 204 10.64 15.45 12.11
CA TYR A 204 11.84 14.88 12.73
C TYR A 204 12.81 14.27 11.70
N PHE A 205 12.29 13.71 10.61
CA PHE A 205 13.10 13.20 9.50
C PHE A 205 13.68 14.33 8.64
N PHE A 206 12.93 15.41 8.40
CA PHE A 206 13.41 16.55 7.62
C PHE A 206 14.59 17.27 8.31
N ILE A 207 14.61 17.33 9.65
CA ILE A 207 15.62 18.06 10.41
C ILE A 207 16.97 17.31 10.51
N LYS A 208 16.99 15.98 10.46
CA LYS A 208 18.26 15.21 10.47
C LYS A 208 18.92 15.10 9.09
N GLY A 209 18.20 15.40 8.00
CA GLY A 209 18.66 15.17 6.63
C GLY A 209 19.36 16.33 5.90
N THR A 210 19.27 17.58 6.38
CA THR A 210 19.75 18.73 5.59
C THR A 210 20.79 19.57 6.34
N ARG A 211 22.06 19.25 6.14
CA ARG A 211 23.17 20.21 6.30
C ARG A 211 23.83 20.61 4.98
N THR A 212 23.21 20.31 3.84
CA THR A 212 23.77 20.65 2.53
C THR A 212 22.69 21.14 1.56
N ASN A 213 22.85 22.41 1.15
CA ASN A 213 22.31 23.10 -0.02
C ASN A 213 20.82 22.90 -0.39
N ILE A 214 20.07 24.00 -0.28
CA ILE A 214 18.67 24.23 -0.70
C ILE A 214 18.40 23.97 -2.21
N PHE A 215 19.40 23.60 -3.01
CA PHE A 215 19.27 23.38 -4.45
C PHE A 215 19.13 21.91 -4.91
N SER A 216 19.16 20.92 -4.01
CA SER A 216 19.07 19.48 -4.36
C SER A 216 17.69 18.83 -4.11
N ILE A 217 16.65 19.62 -3.77
CA ILE A 217 15.32 19.11 -3.38
C ILE A 217 14.57 18.37 -4.52
N PHE A 218 15.06 18.39 -5.76
CA PHE A 218 14.45 17.66 -6.87
C PHE A 218 14.72 16.15 -6.93
N LYS A 219 15.50 15.56 -6.01
CA LYS A 219 15.88 14.13 -6.10
C LYS A 219 15.45 13.22 -4.95
N VAL A 220 14.59 13.68 -4.04
CA VAL A 220 14.25 12.94 -2.80
C VAL A 220 12.93 12.15 -2.89
N ASN A 221 12.16 12.28 -3.97
CA ASN A 221 10.86 11.60 -4.14
C ASN A 221 10.94 10.07 -4.36
N GLU A 222 12.13 9.45 -4.41
CA GLU A 222 12.32 8.02 -4.72
C GLU A 222 12.70 7.12 -3.53
N LEU A 223 12.86 7.65 -2.30
CA LEU A 223 13.35 6.85 -1.16
C LEU A 223 12.39 6.70 0.02
N PHE A 224 11.21 7.33 -0.02
CA PHE A 224 10.23 7.27 1.08
C PHE A 224 9.17 6.19 0.87
N LEU A 225 9.57 4.92 0.82
CA LEU A 225 8.69 3.75 1.02
C LEU A 225 9.52 2.50 1.39
N ASN A 226 10.27 2.56 2.49
CA ASN A 226 10.86 1.36 3.08
C ASN A 226 10.79 1.47 4.61
N GLU A 227 9.80 0.79 5.21
CA GLU A 227 9.70 0.57 6.66
C GLU A 227 10.85 -0.28 7.24
N SER A 228 11.78 -0.75 6.41
CA SER A 228 12.95 -1.52 6.86
C SER A 228 13.96 -0.70 7.69
N PHE A 229 13.79 0.62 7.81
CA PHE A 229 14.57 1.48 8.72
C PHE A 229 13.86 1.83 10.04
N LEU A 230 12.61 1.39 10.23
CA LEU A 230 11.85 1.55 11.48
C LEU A 230 11.99 0.36 12.44
N GLY A 231 12.86 -0.60 12.11
CA GLY A 231 13.31 -1.61 13.05
C GLY A 231 14.30 -1.00 14.05
N GLN A 232 13.83 -0.77 15.28
CA GLN A 232 14.62 -0.41 16.47
C GLN A 232 14.88 1.08 16.73
N GLN A 233 13.84 1.93 16.78
CA GLN A 233 13.71 2.87 17.90
C GLN A 233 12.23 3.07 18.25
N LYS A 234 11.83 2.57 19.42
CA LYS A 234 10.54 2.91 20.03
C LYS A 234 10.55 4.41 20.35
N SER A 235 9.71 5.17 19.67
CA SER A 235 9.39 6.56 20.03
C SER A 235 8.76 6.58 21.43
N PRO A 236 9.11 7.53 22.33
CA PRO A 236 8.53 7.62 23.67
C PRO A 236 7.08 8.13 23.71
N PHE A 237 6.48 8.49 22.58
CA PHE A 237 5.13 9.07 22.53
C PHE A 237 4.20 8.18 21.72
N THR A 238 3.76 7.07 22.34
CA THR A 238 2.48 6.47 22.01
C THR A 238 1.41 7.48 22.39
N LEU A 239 0.66 8.01 21.42
CA LEU A 239 -0.53 8.80 21.69
C LEU A 239 -1.42 7.99 22.64
N ALA A 240 -1.74 8.57 23.80
CA ALA A 240 -2.69 7.99 24.74
C ALA A 240 -4.07 7.97 24.08
N GLY A 241 -4.38 6.83 23.47
CA GLY A 241 -5.55 6.60 22.62
C GLY A 241 -5.15 5.65 21.50
N GLY A 242 -5.38 4.35 21.69
CA GLY A 242 -4.88 3.23 20.88
C GLY A 242 -5.44 3.12 19.46
N ASN A 243 -5.68 4.23 18.77
CA ASN A 243 -6.19 4.23 17.42
C ASN A 243 -5.06 4.04 16.41
N SER A 244 -5.28 3.16 15.44
CA SER A 244 -4.35 2.96 14.33
C SER A 244 -4.11 4.27 13.59
N VAL A 245 -2.85 4.51 13.28
CA VAL A 245 -2.37 5.58 12.41
C VAL A 245 -3.20 5.74 11.12
N THR A 246 -3.68 4.64 10.58
CA THR A 246 -4.39 4.58 9.29
C THR A 246 -5.90 4.73 9.42
N GLU A 247 -6.47 4.76 10.64
CA GLU A 247 -7.92 4.67 10.87
C GLU A 247 -8.75 5.63 10.02
N PHE A 248 -8.34 6.90 9.91
CA PHE A 248 -9.08 7.88 9.12
C PHE A 248 -9.02 7.58 7.60
N TYR A 249 -7.89 7.08 7.11
CA TYR A 249 -7.77 6.61 5.73
C TYR A 249 -8.60 5.34 5.50
N GLU A 250 -8.62 4.44 6.47
CA GLU A 250 -9.38 3.19 6.41
C GLU A 250 -10.88 3.46 6.31
N GLU A 251 -11.39 4.35 7.16
CA GLU A 251 -12.80 4.75 7.22
C GLU A 251 -13.24 5.53 5.97
N MET A 252 -12.46 6.54 5.58
CA MET A 252 -12.90 7.47 4.53
C MET A 252 -12.66 6.94 3.13
N PHE A 253 -11.61 6.14 2.91
CA PHE A 253 -11.20 5.70 1.57
C PHE A 253 -11.08 4.18 1.44
N GLU A 254 -10.24 3.53 2.26
CA GLU A 254 -9.85 2.12 2.04
C GLU A 254 -11.05 1.19 1.97
N LYS A 255 -12.00 1.32 2.90
CA LYS A 255 -13.21 0.48 2.92
C LYS A 255 -14.00 0.56 1.61
N HIS A 256 -14.24 1.77 1.12
CA HIS A 256 -14.96 2.01 -0.12
C HIS A 256 -14.17 1.51 -1.34
N PHE A 257 -12.85 1.66 -1.32
CA PHE A 257 -11.97 1.16 -2.37
C PHE A 257 -11.96 -0.38 -2.44
N LEU A 258 -11.86 -1.06 -1.30
CA LEU A 258 -11.89 -2.52 -1.22
C LEU A 258 -13.23 -3.07 -1.71
N GLU A 259 -14.35 -2.50 -1.25
CA GLU A 259 -15.70 -2.88 -1.70
C GLU A 259 -15.88 -2.69 -3.21
N ALA A 260 -15.45 -1.55 -3.76
CA ALA A 260 -15.52 -1.29 -5.19
C ALA A 260 -14.61 -2.23 -6.01
N THR A 261 -13.52 -2.71 -5.42
CA THR A 261 -12.60 -3.65 -6.07
C THR A 261 -13.12 -5.08 -6.05
N GLU A 262 -13.70 -5.51 -4.93
CA GLU A 262 -14.37 -6.80 -4.82
C GLU A 262 -15.49 -6.92 -5.86
N ASN A 263 -16.34 -5.90 -5.94
CA ASN A 263 -17.42 -5.85 -6.92
C ASN A 263 -16.91 -5.86 -8.38
N PHE A 264 -15.81 -5.15 -8.64
CA PHE A 264 -15.17 -5.16 -9.96
C PHE A 264 -14.71 -6.56 -10.36
N TYR A 265 -13.99 -7.27 -9.49
CA TYR A 265 -13.48 -8.60 -9.82
C TYR A 265 -14.57 -9.68 -9.83
N LYS A 266 -15.63 -9.54 -9.02
CA LYS A 266 -16.82 -10.41 -9.11
C LYS A 266 -17.57 -10.24 -10.44
N SER A 267 -17.69 -9.02 -10.95
CA SER A 267 -18.22 -8.77 -12.30
C SER A 267 -17.26 -9.32 -13.37
N LEU A 268 -15.95 -9.13 -13.22
CA LEU A 268 -14.96 -9.67 -14.16
C LEU A 268 -15.01 -11.20 -14.27
N THR A 269 -15.15 -11.91 -13.14
CA THR A 269 -15.23 -13.37 -13.13
C THR A 269 -16.54 -13.89 -13.74
N SER A 270 -17.66 -13.20 -13.49
CA SER A 270 -18.98 -13.58 -14.00
C SER A 270 -19.26 -13.16 -15.44
N GLU A 271 -18.46 -12.25 -16.01
CA GLU A 271 -18.62 -11.76 -17.38
C GLU A 271 -17.43 -12.17 -18.27
N ALA A 272 -16.28 -11.50 -18.12
CA ALA A 272 -15.14 -11.66 -19.00
C ALA A 272 -14.50 -13.06 -18.89
N PHE A 273 -14.47 -13.62 -17.68
CA PHE A 273 -13.88 -14.93 -17.44
C PHE A 273 -14.88 -16.09 -17.43
N ALA A 274 -16.18 -15.81 -17.59
CA ALA A 274 -17.23 -16.82 -17.50
C ALA A 274 -17.00 -17.96 -18.51
N CYS A 275 -16.70 -17.59 -19.75
CA CYS A 275 -16.50 -18.52 -20.87
C CYS A 275 -15.03 -18.94 -21.08
N LEU A 276 -14.09 -18.51 -20.24
CA LEU A 276 -12.70 -18.95 -20.36
C LEU A 276 -12.56 -20.40 -19.89
N ASP A 277 -11.82 -21.17 -20.69
CA ASP A 277 -11.26 -22.46 -20.30
C ASP A 277 -10.24 -22.29 -19.16
N CYS A 278 -9.97 -23.37 -18.41
CA CYS A 278 -9.14 -23.29 -17.19
C CYS A 278 -7.71 -22.77 -17.46
N CYS A 279 -7.05 -23.21 -18.53
CA CYS A 279 -5.70 -22.77 -18.87
C CYS A 279 -5.60 -21.24 -19.12
N PRO A 280 -6.35 -20.64 -20.06
CA PRO A 280 -6.34 -19.19 -20.26
C PRO A 280 -6.88 -18.42 -19.06
N TYR A 281 -7.79 -19.02 -18.27
CA TYR A 281 -8.24 -18.43 -17.01
C TYR A 281 -7.09 -18.26 -16.01
N MET A 282 -6.31 -19.31 -15.76
CA MET A 282 -5.17 -19.24 -14.81
C MET A 282 -4.13 -18.20 -15.24
N GLU A 283 -3.83 -18.10 -16.54
CA GLU A 283 -2.93 -17.08 -17.08
C GLU A 283 -3.48 -15.67 -16.87
N ALA A 284 -4.76 -15.45 -17.18
CA ALA A 284 -5.42 -14.17 -16.99
C ALA A 284 -5.46 -13.77 -15.50
N VAL A 285 -5.72 -14.71 -14.58
CA VAL A 285 -5.73 -14.45 -13.15
C VAL A 285 -4.34 -14.08 -12.63
N ILE A 286 -3.29 -14.82 -13.00
CA ILE A 286 -1.92 -14.50 -12.58
C ILE A 286 -1.52 -13.10 -13.06
N LYS A 287 -1.81 -12.78 -14.32
CA LYS A 287 -1.57 -11.45 -14.89
C LYS A 287 -2.34 -10.37 -14.11
N THR A 288 -3.63 -10.60 -13.87
CA THR A 288 -4.51 -9.65 -13.16
C THR A 288 -4.04 -9.39 -11.73
N LEU A 289 -3.60 -10.43 -11.01
CA LEU A 289 -3.07 -10.30 -9.65
C LEU A 289 -1.79 -9.45 -9.61
N ASP A 290 -0.89 -9.63 -10.58
CA ASP A 290 0.35 -8.84 -10.68
C ASP A 290 0.07 -7.37 -11.05
N GLU A 291 -0.82 -7.15 -12.02
CA GLU A 291 -1.24 -5.80 -12.43
C GLU A 291 -1.90 -5.03 -11.26
N GLU A 292 -2.76 -5.69 -10.50
CA GLU A 292 -3.42 -5.09 -9.34
C GLU A 292 -2.44 -4.80 -8.20
N ARG A 293 -1.46 -5.68 -7.98
CA ARG A 293 -0.38 -5.43 -7.02
C ARG A 293 0.42 -4.19 -7.39
N ILE A 294 0.82 -4.05 -8.66
CA ILE A 294 1.57 -2.89 -9.16
C ILE A 294 0.73 -1.62 -9.02
N LEU A 295 -0.56 -1.69 -9.36
CA LEU A 295 -1.51 -0.59 -9.20
C LEU A 295 -1.62 -0.16 -7.72
N ALA A 296 -1.81 -1.13 -6.82
CA ALA A 296 -1.93 -0.88 -5.40
C ALA A 296 -0.67 -0.20 -4.83
N GLN A 297 0.51 -0.68 -5.18
CA GLN A 297 1.79 -0.08 -4.77
C GLN A 297 1.94 1.37 -5.29
N ARG A 298 1.41 1.64 -6.48
CA ARG A 298 1.49 2.95 -7.11
C ARG A 298 0.61 4.00 -6.44
N PHE A 299 -0.55 3.63 -5.90
CA PHE A 299 -1.54 4.62 -5.42
C PHE A 299 -1.85 4.55 -3.93
N LEU A 300 -1.82 3.36 -3.35
CA LEU A 300 -2.38 3.11 -2.02
C LEU A 300 -1.29 3.17 -0.94
N HIS A 301 -1.75 3.28 0.30
CA HIS A 301 -0.88 3.13 1.47
C HIS A 301 -0.43 1.67 1.62
N HIS A 302 0.79 1.44 2.12
CA HIS A 302 1.37 0.10 2.25
C HIS A 302 0.52 -0.85 3.12
N SER A 303 -0.21 -0.31 4.10
CA SER A 303 -1.14 -1.07 4.94
C SER A 303 -2.28 -1.74 4.16
N THR A 304 -2.63 -1.22 2.98
CA THR A 304 -3.70 -1.76 2.12
C THR A 304 -3.21 -2.93 1.27
N LEU A 305 -1.90 -3.03 0.99
CA LEU A 305 -1.32 -4.05 0.11
C LEU A 305 -1.69 -5.50 0.50
N PRO A 306 -1.51 -5.94 1.75
CA PRO A 306 -1.92 -7.30 2.12
C PRO A 306 -3.44 -7.51 2.05
N LYS A 307 -4.24 -6.46 2.31
CA LYS A 307 -5.70 -6.54 2.29
C LYS A 307 -6.21 -6.72 0.86
N ILE A 308 -5.67 -5.96 -0.10
CA ILE A 308 -6.05 -6.04 -1.51
C ILE A 308 -5.56 -7.33 -2.17
N GLU A 309 -4.34 -7.76 -1.87
CA GLU A 309 -3.79 -9.03 -2.37
C GLU A 309 -4.68 -10.20 -1.93
N ASN A 310 -5.03 -10.28 -0.65
CA ASN A 310 -5.94 -11.31 -0.14
C ASN A 310 -7.32 -11.22 -0.80
N LEU A 311 -7.92 -10.03 -0.89
CA LEU A 311 -9.24 -9.84 -1.50
C LEU A 311 -9.27 -10.33 -2.95
N CYS A 312 -8.29 -9.91 -3.77
CA CYS A 312 -8.23 -10.31 -5.17
C CYS A 312 -8.01 -11.81 -5.30
N TYR A 313 -7.18 -12.38 -4.43
CA TYR A 313 -6.92 -13.81 -4.42
C TYR A 313 -8.15 -14.64 -4.03
N GLU A 314 -8.90 -14.20 -3.02
CA GLU A 314 -10.15 -14.84 -2.62
C GLU A 314 -11.15 -14.86 -3.78
N VAL A 315 -11.41 -13.72 -4.42
CA VAL A 315 -12.40 -13.61 -5.51
C VAL A 315 -11.96 -14.33 -6.79
N LEU A 316 -10.70 -14.19 -7.19
CA LEU A 316 -10.20 -14.72 -8.47
C LEU A 316 -9.75 -16.18 -8.40
N VAL A 317 -9.40 -16.69 -7.22
CA VAL A 317 -8.86 -18.05 -7.07
C VAL A 317 -9.72 -18.90 -6.16
N ASN A 318 -9.95 -18.49 -4.92
CA ASN A 318 -10.59 -19.34 -3.92
C ASN A 318 -12.08 -19.59 -4.23
N GLU A 319 -12.83 -18.54 -4.59
CA GLU A 319 -14.24 -18.66 -5.01
C GLU A 319 -14.41 -19.49 -6.30
N GLN A 320 -13.36 -19.58 -7.13
CA GLN A 320 -13.36 -20.32 -8.39
C GLN A 320 -12.63 -21.67 -8.31
N LEU A 321 -12.27 -22.10 -7.10
CA LEU A 321 -11.43 -23.28 -6.87
C LEU A 321 -12.02 -24.56 -7.45
N GLU A 322 -13.35 -24.74 -7.38
CA GLU A 322 -14.03 -25.90 -7.94
C GLU A 322 -13.81 -26.00 -9.46
N LYS A 323 -13.98 -24.88 -10.19
CA LYS A 323 -13.77 -24.81 -11.65
C LYS A 323 -12.32 -25.13 -12.01
N ILE A 324 -11.36 -24.60 -11.26
CA ILE A 324 -9.93 -24.85 -11.49
C ILE A 324 -9.58 -26.32 -11.19
N SER A 325 -10.14 -26.88 -10.11
CA SER A 325 -9.85 -28.23 -9.63
C SER A 325 -10.33 -29.34 -10.55
N LEU A 326 -11.44 -29.12 -11.28
CA LEU A 326 -11.97 -30.10 -12.24
C LEU A 326 -10.99 -30.45 -13.36
N MET A 327 -10.08 -29.52 -13.68
CA MET A 327 -9.15 -29.64 -14.80
C MET A 327 -7.75 -30.09 -14.36
N CYS A 328 -7.52 -30.27 -13.05
CA CYS A 328 -6.26 -30.76 -12.50
C CYS A 328 -5.81 -32.06 -13.18
N LYS A 329 -6.74 -33.00 -13.34
CA LYS A 329 -6.46 -34.31 -13.93
C LYS A 329 -5.95 -34.17 -15.36
N ASP A 330 -6.62 -33.37 -16.19
CA ASP A 330 -6.29 -33.24 -17.61
C ASP A 330 -4.98 -32.48 -17.80
N VAL A 331 -4.71 -31.46 -16.98
CA VAL A 331 -3.43 -30.72 -16.97
C VAL A 331 -2.26 -31.64 -16.60
N VAL A 332 -2.43 -32.49 -15.58
CA VAL A 332 -1.41 -33.43 -15.13
C VAL A 332 -1.20 -34.54 -16.17
N GLN A 333 -2.27 -35.17 -16.66
CA GLN A 333 -2.20 -36.28 -17.62
C GLN A 333 -1.71 -35.84 -19.01
N GLY A 334 -2.05 -34.60 -19.41
CA GLY A 334 -1.59 -34.00 -20.66
C GLY A 334 -0.16 -33.44 -20.60
N GLU A 335 0.52 -33.56 -19.45
CA GLU A 335 1.88 -33.03 -19.22
C GLU A 335 2.02 -31.54 -19.60
N LEU A 336 0.97 -30.74 -19.36
CA LEU A 336 0.94 -29.33 -19.72
C LEU A 336 1.77 -28.50 -18.72
N LEU A 337 3.09 -28.50 -18.91
CA LEU A 337 4.06 -27.94 -17.95
C LEU A 337 3.80 -26.46 -17.58
N LYS A 338 3.39 -25.64 -18.55
CA LYS A 338 3.07 -24.21 -18.33
C LYS A 338 1.86 -24.09 -17.39
N ASP A 339 0.80 -24.84 -17.67
CA ASP A 339 -0.44 -24.82 -16.89
C ASP A 339 -0.25 -25.44 -15.51
N LEU A 340 0.57 -26.48 -15.38
CA LEU A 340 0.90 -27.09 -14.10
C LEU A 340 1.70 -26.13 -13.21
N LYS A 341 2.61 -25.34 -13.79
CA LYS A 341 3.30 -24.25 -13.08
C LYS A 341 2.32 -23.17 -12.62
N ASN A 342 1.40 -22.75 -13.49
CA ASN A 342 0.39 -21.74 -13.15
C ASN A 342 -0.54 -22.22 -12.03
N MET A 343 -1.02 -23.46 -12.13
CA MET A 343 -1.87 -24.09 -11.11
C MET A 343 -1.14 -24.22 -9.77
N TYR A 344 0.14 -24.60 -9.78
CA TYR A 344 0.94 -24.65 -8.56
C TYR A 344 1.09 -23.25 -7.92
N ILE A 345 1.34 -22.21 -8.71
CA ILE A 345 1.43 -20.82 -8.21
C ILE A 345 0.12 -20.41 -7.54
N LEU A 346 -1.03 -20.74 -8.15
CA LEU A 346 -2.37 -20.44 -7.63
C LEU A 346 -2.86 -21.36 -6.51
N PHE A 347 -2.24 -22.52 -6.29
CA PHE A 347 -2.66 -23.44 -5.22
C PHE A 347 -1.75 -23.38 -4.00
N LYS A 348 -0.49 -22.97 -4.16
CA LYS A 348 0.48 -22.92 -3.07
C LYS A 348 0.02 -22.08 -1.87
N PRO A 349 -0.58 -20.89 -2.04
CA PRO A 349 -1.10 -20.11 -0.91
C PRO A 349 -2.33 -20.73 -0.22
N LEU A 350 -3.00 -21.69 -0.86
CA LEU A 350 -4.24 -22.31 -0.39
C LEU A 350 -3.96 -23.66 0.28
N ASN A 351 -4.15 -23.72 1.60
CA ASN A 351 -3.96 -24.95 2.38
C ASN A 351 -4.85 -26.12 1.91
N ASN A 352 -6.02 -25.81 1.35
CA ASN A 352 -7.01 -26.78 0.86
C ASN A 352 -6.81 -27.18 -0.62
N ALA A 353 -6.18 -26.35 -1.46
CA ALA A 353 -6.07 -26.59 -2.90
C ALA A 353 -4.84 -27.42 -3.28
N LEU A 354 -3.68 -27.16 -2.67
CA LEU A 354 -2.44 -27.86 -3.01
C LEU A 354 -2.52 -29.39 -2.86
N PRO A 355 -3.20 -29.96 -1.84
CA PRO A 355 -3.38 -31.41 -1.73
C PRO A 355 -4.11 -32.04 -2.93
N ILE A 356 -5.01 -31.30 -3.59
CA ILE A 356 -5.77 -31.77 -4.75
C ILE A 356 -4.80 -32.03 -5.91
N LEU A 357 -3.96 -31.04 -6.22
CA LEU A 357 -2.95 -31.15 -7.28
C LEU A 357 -1.94 -32.26 -6.97
N LEU A 358 -1.45 -32.34 -5.73
CA LEU A 358 -0.51 -33.38 -5.33
C LEU A 358 -1.10 -34.79 -5.45
N LYS A 359 -2.38 -34.97 -5.14
CA LYS A 359 -3.06 -36.27 -5.26
C LYS A 359 -3.23 -36.69 -6.72
N GLU A 360 -3.62 -35.79 -7.61
CA GLU A 360 -3.72 -36.09 -9.04
C GLU A 360 -2.34 -36.40 -9.65
N PHE A 361 -1.31 -35.67 -9.21
CA PHE A 361 0.07 -35.95 -9.60
C PHE A 361 0.56 -37.32 -9.11
N GLU A 362 0.25 -37.68 -7.86
CA GLU A 362 0.56 -39.02 -7.32
C GLU A 362 -0.16 -40.13 -8.11
N ASN A 363 -1.43 -39.92 -8.48
CA ASN A 363 -2.18 -40.86 -9.31
C ASN A 363 -1.58 -41.03 -10.70
N TYR A 364 -1.12 -39.94 -11.31
CA TYR A 364 -0.45 -39.97 -12.62
C TYR A 364 0.81 -40.82 -12.59
N ILE A 365 1.68 -40.60 -11.60
CA ILE A 365 2.92 -41.39 -11.44
C ILE A 365 2.60 -42.87 -11.24
N LYS A 366 1.66 -43.21 -10.35
CA LYS A 366 1.26 -44.60 -10.14
C LYS A 366 0.79 -45.25 -11.43
N ASN A 367 -0.09 -44.59 -12.19
CA ASN A 367 -0.57 -45.13 -13.46
C ASN A 367 0.55 -45.31 -14.49
N TRP A 368 1.50 -44.37 -14.53
CA TRP A 368 2.67 -44.47 -15.38
C TRP A 368 3.58 -45.64 -14.99
N GLU A 369 3.84 -45.84 -13.70
CA GLU A 369 4.59 -47.00 -13.16
C GLU A 369 3.90 -48.33 -13.53
N TRP A 370 2.58 -48.42 -13.38
CA TRP A 370 1.81 -49.61 -13.78
C TRP A 370 1.85 -49.85 -15.28
N ASN A 371 1.73 -48.80 -16.11
CA ASN A 371 1.82 -48.92 -17.57
C ASN A 371 3.21 -49.35 -18.02
N LEU A 372 4.26 -48.79 -17.43
CA LEU A 372 5.65 -49.17 -17.70
C LEU A 372 5.86 -50.65 -17.35
N MET A 373 5.40 -51.08 -16.17
CA MET A 373 5.47 -52.47 -15.72
C MET A 373 4.66 -53.41 -16.63
N PHE A 374 3.46 -53.01 -17.05
CA PHE A 374 2.62 -53.78 -17.97
C PHE A 374 3.28 -53.91 -19.34
N HIS A 375 3.86 -52.83 -19.89
CA HIS A 375 4.62 -52.88 -21.13
C HIS A 375 5.89 -53.73 -21.00
N LEU A 376 6.59 -53.67 -19.88
CA LEU A 376 7.73 -54.55 -19.60
C LEU A 376 7.29 -56.02 -19.52
N LEU A 377 6.15 -56.33 -18.91
CA LEU A 377 5.55 -57.67 -18.87
C LEU A 377 5.11 -58.14 -20.26
N LEU A 378 4.52 -57.26 -21.08
CA LEU A 378 4.10 -57.58 -22.44
C LEU A 378 5.30 -57.80 -23.36
N ILE A 379 6.36 -56.99 -23.20
CA ILE A 379 7.64 -57.20 -23.86
C ILE A 379 8.24 -58.52 -23.40
N LEU A 380 8.29 -58.81 -22.09
CA LEU A 380 8.78 -60.10 -21.57
C LEU A 380 7.96 -61.29 -22.08
N HIS A 381 6.64 -61.16 -22.20
CA HIS A 381 5.76 -62.20 -22.73
C HIS A 381 5.98 -62.43 -24.23
N ASN A 382 6.00 -61.36 -25.03
CA ASN A 382 6.35 -61.43 -26.45
C ASN A 382 7.79 -61.96 -26.64
N LEU A 383 8.72 -61.63 -25.75
CA LEU A 383 10.08 -62.14 -25.77
C LEU A 383 10.17 -63.62 -25.38
N LEU A 384 9.33 -64.11 -24.47
CA LEU A 384 9.22 -65.53 -24.14
C LEU A 384 8.67 -66.33 -25.32
N GLU A 385 7.67 -65.79 -26.04
CA GLU A 385 7.18 -66.38 -27.30
C GLU A 385 8.27 -66.35 -28.40
N ILE A 386 9.04 -65.25 -28.51
CA ILE A 386 10.16 -65.14 -29.45
C ILE A 386 11.35 -66.06 -29.05
N LEU A 387 11.58 -66.28 -27.75
CA LEU A 387 12.66 -67.14 -27.23
C LEU A 387 12.37 -68.64 -27.43
N GLN A 388 11.10 -69.04 -27.54
CA GLN A 388 10.74 -70.37 -28.04
C GLN A 388 11.16 -70.57 -29.51
N ILE A 389 11.48 -69.50 -30.24
CA ILE A 389 11.81 -69.52 -31.67
C ILE A 389 13.27 -69.09 -31.96
N CYS A 390 13.99 -68.41 -31.06
CA CYS A 390 15.24 -67.72 -31.43
C CYS A 390 16.52 -68.16 -30.67
N THR A 391 17.57 -68.42 -31.46
CA THR A 391 18.97 -68.74 -31.07
C THR A 391 19.73 -67.61 -30.36
N GLN A 392 20.78 -67.96 -29.60
CA GLN A 392 21.65 -67.13 -28.71
C GLN A 392 21.99 -65.66 -29.08
N ASN A 393 21.90 -65.23 -30.34
CA ASN A 393 22.25 -63.85 -30.75
C ASN A 393 21.19 -62.79 -30.42
N SER A 394 19.91 -63.17 -30.27
CA SER A 394 18.82 -62.25 -29.90
C SER A 394 18.90 -61.77 -28.43
N LEU A 395 19.44 -62.60 -27.53
CA LEU A 395 19.63 -62.29 -26.11
C LEU A 395 20.63 -61.14 -25.86
N LYS A 396 21.67 -61.00 -26.71
CA LYS A 396 22.66 -59.92 -26.61
C LYS A 396 22.10 -58.55 -26.99
N TRP A 397 21.14 -58.50 -27.92
CA TRP A 397 20.51 -57.25 -28.35
C TRP A 397 19.53 -56.72 -27.29
N LEU A 398 18.81 -57.64 -26.63
CA LEU A 398 17.87 -57.34 -25.55
C LEU A 398 18.52 -56.77 -24.29
N LEU A 399 19.66 -57.34 -23.88
CA LEU A 399 20.44 -56.82 -22.76
C LEU A 399 20.93 -55.39 -23.02
N LYS A 400 21.24 -55.05 -24.27
CA LYS A 400 21.66 -53.70 -24.68
C LYS A 400 20.50 -52.70 -24.71
N TYR A 401 19.28 -53.15 -25.02
CA TYR A 401 18.06 -52.33 -24.98
C TYR A 401 17.62 -52.04 -23.54
N PHE A 402 17.70 -53.04 -22.64
CA PHE A 402 17.40 -52.86 -21.20
C PHE A 402 18.36 -51.88 -20.52
N LEU A 403 19.67 -51.96 -20.80
CA LEU A 403 20.66 -51.01 -20.29
C LEU A 403 20.52 -49.59 -20.86
N ALA A 404 19.85 -49.43 -22.02
CA ALA A 404 19.53 -48.11 -22.57
C ALA A 404 18.32 -47.46 -21.87
N MET A 405 17.37 -48.26 -21.37
CA MET A 405 16.22 -47.78 -20.61
C MET A 405 16.60 -47.29 -19.19
N GLU A 406 17.62 -47.89 -18.57
CA GLU A 406 18.18 -47.42 -17.27
C GLU A 406 18.87 -46.04 -17.36
N ASN A 407 19.20 -45.56 -18.56
CA ASN A 407 19.90 -44.28 -18.78
C ASN A 407 18.98 -43.12 -19.20
N LEU A 408 17.66 -43.26 -19.08
CA LEU A 408 16.72 -42.16 -19.31
C LEU A 408 16.79 -41.16 -18.14
N GLN A 409 17.71 -40.19 -18.23
CA GLN A 409 17.65 -38.97 -17.41
C GLN A 409 16.47 -38.12 -17.88
N PHE A 410 15.50 -37.88 -16.98
CA PHE A 410 14.28 -37.13 -17.27
C PHE A 410 14.49 -35.61 -17.10
N PRO A 411 14.45 -34.81 -18.18
CA PRO A 411 14.77 -33.38 -18.14
C PRO A 411 13.78 -32.52 -17.32
N TRP A 412 12.56 -33.01 -17.05
CA TRP A 412 11.54 -32.26 -16.31
C TRP A 412 11.66 -32.37 -14.78
N ILE A 413 12.34 -33.41 -14.26
CA ILE A 413 12.61 -33.57 -12.82
C ILE A 413 13.54 -32.45 -12.32
N GLU A 414 14.46 -31.98 -13.16
CA GLU A 414 15.37 -30.86 -12.82
C GLU A 414 14.65 -29.50 -12.73
N GLN A 415 13.51 -29.33 -13.41
CA GLN A 415 12.77 -28.06 -13.43
C GLN A 415 11.73 -27.95 -12.29
N PHE A 416 11.21 -29.08 -11.77
CA PHE A 416 10.28 -29.15 -10.64
C PHE A 416 10.99 -29.18 -9.28
N ASN A 417 11.94 -28.25 -9.10
CA ASN A 417 12.76 -28.13 -7.90
C ASN A 417 11.98 -27.54 -6.70
N GLN A 418 10.98 -28.27 -6.23
CA GLN A 418 10.54 -28.18 -4.84
C GLN A 418 10.74 -29.53 -4.17
N LEU A 419 11.71 -29.56 -3.27
CA LEU A 419 12.21 -30.71 -2.51
C LEU A 419 11.12 -31.66 -1.99
N LEU A 420 9.95 -31.14 -1.61
CA LEU A 420 8.82 -31.91 -1.08
C LEU A 420 8.16 -32.87 -2.09
N ILE A 421 8.11 -32.48 -3.38
CA ILE A 421 7.52 -33.32 -4.43
C ILE A 421 8.53 -34.40 -4.83
N ILE A 422 9.80 -34.03 -5.02
CA ILE A 422 10.88 -34.97 -5.34
C ILE A 422 11.05 -36.01 -4.22
N GLU A 423 11.03 -35.60 -2.95
CA GLU A 423 11.15 -36.50 -1.81
C GLU A 423 9.95 -37.46 -1.69
N LYS A 424 8.72 -37.01 -1.99
CA LYS A 424 7.54 -37.88 -2.05
C LYS A 424 7.59 -38.86 -3.23
N ILE A 425 8.04 -38.40 -4.40
CA ILE A 425 8.22 -39.26 -5.59
C ILE A 425 9.30 -40.31 -5.32
N GLN A 426 10.45 -39.89 -4.77
CA GLN A 426 11.55 -40.78 -4.40
C GLN A 426 11.12 -41.80 -3.34
N ASN A 427 10.34 -41.39 -2.33
CA ASN A 427 9.81 -42.30 -1.31
C ASN A 427 8.78 -43.29 -1.87
N SER A 428 7.93 -42.87 -2.81
CA SER A 428 6.99 -43.76 -3.50
C SER A 428 7.71 -44.77 -4.38
N LEU A 429 8.69 -44.33 -5.17
CA LEU A 429 9.56 -45.18 -5.99
C LEU A 429 10.38 -46.17 -5.13
N GLN A 430 10.92 -45.73 -3.99
CA GLN A 430 11.66 -46.61 -3.07
C GLN A 430 10.77 -47.64 -2.36
N LYS A 431 9.51 -47.30 -2.06
CA LYS A 431 8.54 -48.28 -1.54
C LYS A 431 8.14 -49.30 -2.61
N PHE A 432 8.03 -48.86 -3.86
CA PHE A 432 7.70 -49.71 -4.98
C PHE A 432 8.85 -50.69 -5.32
N LEU A 433 10.10 -50.22 -5.35
CA LEU A 433 11.29 -51.09 -5.56
C LEU A 433 11.54 -52.10 -4.43
N LYS A 434 10.87 -51.96 -3.28
CA LYS A 434 10.98 -52.87 -2.13
C LYS A 434 9.90 -53.95 -2.09
N ASN A 435 8.82 -53.81 -2.87
CA ASN A 435 7.74 -54.79 -3.01
C ASN A 435 7.86 -55.51 -4.34
#